data_AF-U9TX68-F1
#
_entry.id   AF-U9TX68-F1
#
_cell.length_a   1.000
_cell.length_b   1.000
_cell.length_c   1.000
_cell.angle_alpha   90.00
_cell.angle_beta   90.00
_cell.angle_gamma   90.00
#
_symmetry.space_group_name_H-M   'P 1'
#
loop_
_entity.id
_entity.type
_entity.pdbx_description
1 polymer ?
#
loop_
_entity_poly.entity_id
_entity_poly.type
_entity_poly.pdbx_seq_one_letter_code
_entity_poly.pdbx_strand_id
1 'polypeptide(L)'
;MSTYPASNIIVLNQNSTQYTYTIIKEGYYPQNDILCYTSARSCNNTQFKIPDDYLIQTSWSRGSSKHIIQCGIIYIEKIPVFKISFGENFQASVESIHSATKAANAYLQSGARKGV
;
A
#
# COMPACT_ATOMS: atom_id res chain seq x y z
N MET A 1 -1.68 -2.73 25.77
CA MET A 1 -1.80 -1.51 24.94
C MET A 1 -1.67 -1.94 23.49
N SER A 2 -2.67 -1.64 22.65
CA SER A 2 -2.58 -1.89 21.21
C SER A 2 -1.56 -0.94 20.59
N THR A 3 -0.72 -1.42 19.68
CA THR A 3 0.17 -0.57 18.85
C THR A 3 -0.55 -0.06 17.59
N TYR A 4 -1.85 -0.34 17.46
CA TYR A 4 -2.66 0.13 16.35
C TYR A 4 -2.90 1.63 16.46
N PRO A 5 -2.78 2.40 15.37
CA PRO A 5 -2.99 3.84 15.41
C PRO A 5 -4.44 4.17 15.79
N ALA A 6 -4.62 5.18 16.66
CA ALA A 6 -5.95 5.67 17.04
C ALA A 6 -6.62 6.51 15.94
N SER A 7 -5.86 6.91 14.91
CA SER A 7 -6.34 7.67 13.77
C SER A 7 -6.10 6.90 12.48
N ASN A 8 -7.03 7.02 11.54
CA ASN A 8 -6.90 6.45 10.21
C ASN A 8 -5.90 7.23 9.33
N ILE A 9 -5.32 8.32 9.84
CA ILE A 9 -4.33 9.13 9.15
C ILE A 9 -2.96 8.90 9.81
N ILE A 10 -2.01 8.45 8.99
CA ILE A 10 -0.62 8.25 9.39
C ILE A 10 0.23 9.21 8.57
N VAL A 11 1.04 10.03 9.25
CA VAL A 11 1.96 10.97 8.63
C VAL A 11 3.39 10.49 8.85
N LEU A 12 4.14 10.33 7.77
CA LEU A 12 5.55 9.95 7.78
C LEU A 12 6.39 11.04 7.11
N ASN A 13 7.34 11.61 7.84
CA ASN A 13 8.32 12.53 7.27
C ASN A 13 9.61 11.77 6.97
N GLN A 14 9.99 11.68 5.70
CA GLN A 14 11.19 10.96 5.26
C GLN A 14 11.84 11.70 4.08
N ASN A 15 13.16 11.87 4.10
CA ASN A 15 13.93 12.50 3.01
C ASN A 15 13.37 13.87 2.57
N SER A 16 13.02 14.73 3.54
CA SER A 16 12.39 16.04 3.32
C SER A 16 11.05 15.99 2.56
N THR A 17 10.41 14.82 2.51
CA THR A 17 9.09 14.60 1.91
C THR A 17 8.14 14.15 3.00
N GLN A 18 6.94 14.74 3.02
CA GLN A 18 5.86 14.28 3.87
C GLN A 18 4.97 13.33 3.08
N TYR A 19 4.80 12.13 3.61
CA TYR A 19 3.87 11.12 3.12
C TYR A 19 2.68 11.07 4.06
N THR A 20 1.49 11.18 3.51
CA THR A 20 0.23 10.99 4.23
C THR A 20 -0.43 9.72 3.73
N TYR A 21 -0.71 8.81 4.66
CA TYR A 21 -1.45 7.59 4.42
C TYR A 21 -2.80 7.72 5.13
N THR A 22 -3.89 7.58 4.38
CA THR A 22 -5.25 7.55 4.91
C THR A 22 -5.80 6.14 4.71
N ILE A 23 -6.11 5.46 5.80
CA ILE A 23 -6.78 4.16 5.80
C ILE A 23 -8.23 4.38 5.38
N ILE A 24 -8.61 3.83 4.23
CA ILE A 24 -9.99 3.85 3.72
C ILE A 24 -10.73 2.60 4.20
N LYS A 25 -10.05 1.45 4.11
CA LYS A 25 -10.53 0.17 4.64
C LYS A 25 -9.39 -0.57 5.34
N GLU A 26 -9.65 -1.02 6.56
CA GLU A 26 -8.72 -1.87 7.31
C GLU A 26 -8.68 -3.32 6.79
N GLY A 27 -9.72 -3.72 6.07
CA GLY A 27 -9.88 -5.08 5.60
C GLY A 27 -10.15 -6.06 6.75
N TYR A 28 -9.90 -7.34 6.50
CA TYR A 28 -9.98 -8.40 7.50
C TYR A 28 -8.86 -9.40 7.32
N TYR A 29 -8.49 -10.13 8.37
CA TYR A 29 -7.53 -11.22 8.23
C TYR A 29 -8.25 -12.48 7.75
N PRO A 30 -7.82 -13.09 6.64
CA PRO A 30 -8.38 -14.35 6.18
C PRO A 30 -8.25 -15.49 7.18
N GLN A 31 -8.96 -16.59 6.92
CA GLN A 31 -8.83 -17.82 7.69
C GLN A 31 -7.39 -18.37 7.65
N ASN A 32 -7.01 -19.12 8.69
CA ASN A 32 -5.63 -19.56 8.90
C ASN A 32 -5.07 -20.43 7.76
N ASP A 33 -5.92 -21.09 6.96
CA ASP A 33 -5.51 -21.93 5.84
C ASP A 33 -4.99 -21.13 4.64
N ILE A 34 -5.33 -19.84 4.55
CA ILE A 34 -4.92 -18.94 3.45
C ILE A 34 -4.20 -17.67 3.93
N LEU A 35 -4.17 -17.43 5.24
CA LEU A 35 -3.54 -16.27 5.85
C LEU A 35 -2.05 -16.19 5.50
N CYS A 36 -1.66 -15.09 4.86
CA CYS A 36 -0.26 -14.82 4.54
C CYS A 36 0.34 -13.82 5.52
N TYR A 37 1.67 -13.79 5.56
CA TYR A 37 2.43 -12.95 6.47
C TYR A 37 3.50 -12.16 5.73
N THR A 38 3.84 -10.97 6.22
CA THR A 38 5.00 -10.22 5.74
C THR A 38 6.28 -11.01 5.99
N SER A 39 7.31 -10.77 5.17
CA SER A 39 8.63 -11.37 5.41
C SER A 39 9.19 -10.92 6.76
N ALA A 40 9.83 -11.82 7.49
CA ALA A 40 10.49 -11.52 8.77
C ALA A 40 11.72 -10.61 8.65
N ARG A 41 12.08 -10.10 7.47
CA ARG A 41 13.28 -9.23 7.29
C ARG A 41 13.13 -7.81 7.86
N SER A 42 12.07 -7.55 8.62
CA SER A 42 11.88 -6.30 9.38
C SER A 42 12.87 -6.23 10.55
N CYS A 43 13.16 -5.01 11.03
CA CYS A 43 14.15 -4.70 12.06
C CYS A 43 14.05 -5.55 13.35
N ASN A 44 12.88 -6.14 13.64
CA ASN A 44 12.62 -6.93 14.85
C ASN A 44 12.28 -8.40 14.56
N ASN A 45 12.61 -8.93 13.37
CA ASN A 45 12.21 -10.27 12.91
C ASN A 45 10.70 -10.57 12.99
N THR A 46 9.87 -9.53 13.11
CA THR A 46 8.43 -9.67 13.31
C THR A 46 7.72 -9.83 11.96
N GLN A 47 6.82 -10.82 11.89
CA GLN A 47 5.93 -11.01 10.76
C GLN A 47 4.55 -10.46 11.11
N PHE A 48 3.93 -9.73 10.17
CA PHE A 48 2.59 -9.19 10.31
C PHE A 48 1.64 -9.94 9.39
N LYS A 49 0.41 -10.16 9.87
CA LYS A 49 -0.67 -10.73 9.07
C LYS A 49 -1.00 -9.80 7.90
N ILE A 50 -1.19 -10.37 6.72
CA ILE A 50 -1.61 -9.62 5.53
C ILE A 50 -3.15 -9.62 5.47
N PRO A 51 -3.80 -8.45 5.50
CA PRO A 51 -5.25 -8.35 5.40
C PRO A 51 -5.75 -8.50 3.95
N ASP A 52 -6.99 -8.93 3.81
CA ASP A 52 -7.81 -8.90 2.60
C ASP A 52 -8.74 -7.70 2.60
N ASP A 53 -9.16 -7.22 1.41
CA ASP A 53 -9.91 -5.96 1.18
C ASP A 53 -9.32 -4.73 1.89
N TYR A 54 -7.99 -4.70 2.05
CA TYR A 54 -7.29 -3.54 2.60
C TYR A 54 -7.16 -2.46 1.54
N LEU A 55 -7.46 -1.21 1.90
CA LEU A 55 -7.37 -0.09 0.97
C LEU A 55 -6.90 1.16 1.70
N ILE A 56 -5.87 1.79 1.17
CA ILE A 56 -5.38 3.09 1.64
C ILE A 56 -5.23 4.05 0.48
N GLN A 57 -5.36 5.33 0.79
CA GLN A 57 -4.91 6.40 -0.07
C GLN A 57 -3.58 6.94 0.44
N THR A 58 -2.60 7.06 -0.45
CA THR A 58 -1.31 7.65 -0.13
C THR A 58 -1.15 8.93 -0.94
N SER A 59 -0.67 9.98 -0.29
CA SER A 59 -0.30 11.22 -0.97
C SER A 59 1.03 11.76 -0.49
N TRP A 60 1.76 12.39 -1.39
CA TRP A 60 2.99 13.12 -1.10
C TRP A 60 3.18 14.25 -2.09
N SER A 61 3.94 15.26 -1.70
CA SER A 61 4.35 16.36 -2.57
C SER A 61 5.85 16.36 -2.77
N ARG A 62 6.28 16.71 -4.00
CA ARG A 62 7.68 17.02 -4.28
C ARG A 62 7.71 18.28 -5.15
N GLY A 63 8.12 19.41 -4.56
CA GLY A 63 7.99 20.70 -5.22
C GLY A 63 6.53 21.07 -5.46
N SER A 64 6.18 21.45 -6.68
CA SER A 64 4.81 21.79 -7.09
C SER A 64 3.94 20.56 -7.43
N SER A 65 4.52 19.37 -7.56
CA SER A 65 3.80 18.15 -7.92
C SER A 65 3.18 17.49 -6.69
N LYS A 66 1.86 17.32 -6.70
CA LYS A 66 1.12 16.51 -5.72
C LYS A 66 0.79 15.15 -6.34
N HIS A 67 1.23 14.09 -5.69
CA HIS A 67 0.90 12.72 -6.08
C HIS A 67 -0.13 12.14 -5.13
N ILE A 68 -1.14 11.47 -5.69
CA ILE A 68 -2.16 10.75 -4.96
C ILE A 68 -2.35 9.40 -5.66
N ILE A 69 -2.24 8.32 -4.90
CA ILE A 69 -2.49 6.96 -5.37
C ILE A 69 -3.32 6.20 -4.33
N GLN A 70 -3.95 5.12 -4.76
CA GLN A 70 -4.54 4.14 -3.86
C GLN A 70 -3.72 2.86 -3.89
N CYS A 71 -3.46 2.30 -2.71
CA CYS A 71 -2.81 1.02 -2.55
C CYS A 71 -3.79 0.06 -1.91
N GLY A 72 -3.95 -1.13 -2.49
CA GLY A 72 -4.87 -2.13 -1.99
C GLY A 72 -4.23 -3.51 -1.90
N ILE A 73 -4.82 -4.36 -1.06
CA ILE A 73 -4.52 -5.78 -0.96
C ILE A 73 -5.84 -6.53 -1.07
N ILE A 74 -5.93 -7.42 -2.06
CA ILE A 74 -7.06 -8.32 -2.26
C ILE A 74 -6.55 -9.75 -2.37
N TYR A 75 -7.29 -10.71 -1.83
CA TYR A 75 -6.99 -12.13 -2.00
C TYR A 75 -7.73 -12.69 -3.21
N ILE A 76 -6.98 -13.18 -4.19
CA ILE A 76 -7.51 -13.89 -5.36
C ILE A 76 -6.96 -15.31 -5.31
N GLU A 77 -7.86 -16.30 -5.35
CA GLU A 77 -7.48 -17.72 -5.30
C GLU A 77 -6.50 -18.04 -4.15
N LYS A 78 -6.78 -17.49 -2.96
CA LYS A 78 -5.97 -17.65 -1.73
C LYS A 78 -4.60 -16.95 -1.74
N ILE A 79 -4.30 -16.14 -2.75
CA ILE A 79 -3.03 -15.41 -2.90
C ILE A 79 -3.28 -13.91 -2.73
N PRO A 80 -2.51 -13.20 -1.88
CA PRO A 80 -2.60 -11.75 -1.78
C PRO A 80 -2.04 -11.09 -3.04
N VAL A 81 -2.86 -10.21 -3.63
CA VAL A 81 -2.50 -9.36 -4.78
C VAL A 81 -2.34 -7.93 -4.28
N PHE A 82 -1.14 -7.40 -4.45
CA PHE A 82 -0.79 -6.02 -4.12
C PHE A 82 -1.09 -5.13 -5.31
N LYS A 83 -2.04 -4.20 -5.15
CA LYS A 83 -2.51 -3.31 -6.21
C LYS A 83 -2.13 -1.87 -5.92
N ILE A 84 -1.71 -1.14 -6.96
CA ILE A 84 -1.55 0.32 -6.92
C ILE A 84 -2.42 0.90 -8.03
N SER A 85 -3.40 1.72 -7.67
CA SER A 85 -4.27 2.45 -8.58
C SER A 85 -3.91 3.93 -8.60
N PHE A 86 -3.88 4.54 -9.79
CA PHE A 86 -3.37 5.89 -10.03
C PHE A 86 -4.01 6.52 -11.28
N GLY A 87 -3.67 7.78 -11.55
CA GLY A 87 -4.28 8.57 -12.62
C GLY A 87 -5.61 9.18 -12.19
N GLU A 88 -6.28 9.85 -13.13
CA GLU A 88 -7.60 10.45 -12.88
C GLU A 88 -8.58 9.39 -12.39
N ASN A 89 -9.25 9.67 -11.27
CA ASN A 89 -10.20 8.77 -10.63
C ASN A 89 -9.69 7.34 -10.39
N PHE A 90 -8.37 7.15 -10.29
CA PHE A 90 -7.72 5.85 -10.09
C PHE A 90 -8.02 4.81 -11.19
N GLN A 91 -8.26 5.27 -12.43
CA GLN A 91 -8.61 4.40 -13.56
C GLN A 91 -7.49 3.45 -14.02
N ALA A 92 -6.22 3.82 -13.80
CA ALA A 92 -5.08 2.99 -14.14
C ALA A 92 -4.62 2.19 -12.90
N SER A 93 -4.13 0.96 -13.11
CA SER A 93 -3.56 0.19 -12.01
C SER A 93 -2.44 -0.75 -12.45
N VAL A 94 -1.57 -1.06 -11.49
CA VAL A 94 -0.56 -2.13 -11.60
C VAL A 94 -0.70 -3.06 -10.41
N GLU A 95 -0.37 -4.33 -10.62
CA GLU A 95 -0.58 -5.38 -9.63
C GLU A 95 0.63 -6.30 -9.50
N SER A 96 0.78 -6.94 -8.35
CA SER A 96 1.75 -8.00 -8.16
C SER A 96 1.25 -9.02 -7.15
N ILE A 97 1.41 -10.31 -7.47
CA ILE A 97 1.19 -11.43 -6.54
C ILE A 97 2.40 -11.69 -5.63
N HIS A 98 3.54 -11.02 -5.87
CA HIS A 98 4.79 -11.36 -5.17
C HIS A 98 5.10 -10.45 -4.00
N SER A 99 4.91 -9.13 -4.16
CA SER A 99 5.15 -8.14 -3.10
C SER A 99 4.64 -6.76 -3.47
N ALA A 100 4.38 -5.95 -2.44
CA ALA A 100 4.13 -4.51 -2.58
C ALA A 100 5.30 -3.78 -3.28
N THR A 101 6.55 -4.18 -3.04
CA THR A 101 7.72 -3.59 -3.71
C THR A 101 7.71 -3.84 -5.21
N LYS A 102 7.32 -5.04 -5.66
CA LYS A 102 7.25 -5.35 -7.09
C LYS A 102 6.12 -4.57 -7.77
N ALA A 103 4.97 -4.41 -7.11
CA ALA A 103 3.90 -3.52 -7.57
C ALA A 103 4.35 -2.05 -7.65
N ALA A 104 5.06 -1.57 -6.63
CA ALA A 104 5.62 -0.21 -6.61
C ALA A 104 6.63 0.02 -7.76
N ASN A 105 7.49 -0.96 -8.05
CA ASN A 105 8.41 -0.86 -9.18
C ASN A 105 7.68 -0.83 -10.53
N ALA A 106 6.61 -1.63 -10.69
CA ALA A 106 5.76 -1.57 -11.88
C ALA A 106 5.10 -0.20 -12.04
N TYR A 107 4.64 0.42 -10.94
CA TYR A 107 4.09 1.78 -10.95
C TYR A 107 5.15 2.82 -11.36
N LEU A 108 6.39 2.68 -10.90
CA LEU A 108 7.46 3.60 -11.31
C LEU A 108 7.81 3.45 -12.80
N GLN A 109 7.68 2.25 -13.36
CA GLN A 109 7.94 1.95 -14.76
C GLN A 109 6.79 2.35 -15.69
N SER A 110 5.54 2.43 -15.19
CA SER A 110 4.37 2.80 -16.00
C SER A 110 4.37 4.26 -16.49
N GLY A 111 5.39 5.03 -16.15
CA GLY A 111 5.51 6.42 -16.58
C GLY A 111 4.56 7.37 -15.86
N ALA A 112 3.90 6.94 -14.76
CA ALA A 112 3.01 7.76 -13.95
C ALA A 112 3.68 9.01 -13.31
N ARG A 113 5.01 9.15 -13.45
CA ARG A 113 5.77 10.37 -13.15
C ARG A 113 5.76 11.43 -14.27
N LYS A 114 5.29 11.11 -15.48
CA LYS A 114 5.37 12.01 -16.67
C LYS A 114 4.13 12.90 -16.88
N GLY A 115 3.45 13.29 -15.80
CA GLY A 115 2.27 14.14 -15.88
C GLY A 115 2.30 15.26 -14.87
N VAL A 116 3.20 16.23 -15.06
CA VAL A 116 3.07 17.66 -14.73
C VAL A 116 3.83 18.44 -15.79
#